data_AF-A0A841FL87-F1
#
_entry.id   AF-A0A841FL87-F1
#
_cell.length_a   1.000
_cell.length_b   1.000
_cell.length_c   1.000
_cell.angle_alpha   90.00
_cell.angle_beta   90.00
_cell.angle_gamma   90.00
#
_symmetry.space_group_name_H-M   'P 1'
#
loop_
_entity.id
_entity.type
_entity.pdbx_description
1 polymer ?
#
loop_
_entity_poly.entity_id
_entity_poly.type
_entity_poly.pdbx_seq_one_letter_code
_entity_poly.pdbx_strand_id
1 'polypeptide(L)'
;MIALGRGARLGAVAAMALLGPVAVAAPAAAGPGCPPGAFCVWAEPNFTGKVYGGDAGGVCSDVSPGGVSMKNRMDHTVTAFGFTNCTGETFTLEPGFDAAHVPFQILGVLT
;
A
#
# COMPACT_ATOMS: atom_id res chain seq x y z
N MET A 1 -26.05 -55.11 -30.45
CA MET A 1 -25.45 -53.76 -30.36
C MET A 1 -25.54 -53.33 -28.90
N ILE A 2 -24.43 -53.36 -28.15
CA ILE A 2 -24.39 -53.03 -26.72
C ILE A 2 -23.61 -51.71 -26.60
N ALA A 3 -24.30 -50.66 -26.15
CA ALA A 3 -23.75 -49.32 -25.98
C ALA A 3 -22.87 -49.25 -24.72
N LEU A 4 -21.62 -48.81 -24.88
CA LEU A 4 -20.67 -48.55 -23.80
C LEU A 4 -20.94 -47.18 -23.15
N GLY A 5 -21.45 -47.19 -21.92
CA GLY A 5 -21.52 -45.99 -21.07
C GLY A 5 -20.16 -45.69 -20.43
N ARG A 6 -19.55 -44.56 -20.82
CA ARG A 6 -18.32 -44.04 -20.20
C ARG A 6 -18.68 -43.13 -19.01
N GLY A 7 -18.81 -43.73 -17.82
CA GLY A 7 -18.88 -42.99 -16.56
C GLY A 7 -17.47 -42.70 -16.04
N ALA A 8 -16.90 -41.56 -16.42
CA ALA A 8 -15.63 -41.10 -15.86
C ALA A 8 -15.91 -40.28 -14.58
N ARG A 9 -15.60 -40.86 -13.42
CA ARG A 9 -15.58 -40.16 -12.13
C ARG A 9 -14.35 -39.25 -12.10
N LEU A 10 -14.52 -37.97 -12.39
CA LEU A 10 -13.49 -36.95 -12.19
C LEU A 10 -13.57 -36.46 -10.74
N GLY A 11 -12.54 -36.82 -9.97
CA GLY A 11 -12.37 -36.44 -8.58
C GLY A 11 -12.22 -34.93 -8.43
N ALA A 12 -12.87 -34.38 -7.40
CA ALA A 12 -12.73 -33.00 -6.99
C ALA A 12 -11.29 -32.73 -6.53
N VAL A 13 -10.56 -31.90 -7.28
CA VAL A 13 -9.32 -31.30 -6.80
C VAL A 13 -9.71 -30.05 -6.03
N ALA A 14 -9.72 -30.16 -4.70
CA ALA A 14 -9.91 -29.03 -3.81
C ALA A 14 -8.71 -28.08 -3.97
N ALA A 15 -8.92 -26.96 -4.65
CA ALA A 15 -7.98 -25.84 -4.65
C ALA A 15 -8.00 -25.20 -3.25
N MET A 16 -7.07 -25.62 -2.39
CA MET A 16 -6.76 -24.85 -1.17
C MET A 16 -6.11 -23.55 -1.62
N ALA A 17 -6.92 -22.49 -1.71
CA ALA A 17 -6.44 -21.13 -1.82
C ALA A 17 -5.67 -20.81 -0.53
N LEU A 18 -4.35 -20.66 -0.65
CA LEU A 18 -3.50 -20.08 0.37
C LEU A 18 -3.94 -18.64 0.59
N LEU A 19 -4.83 -18.44 1.57
CA LEU A 19 -5.14 -17.13 2.13
C LEU A 19 -3.88 -16.67 2.89
N GLY A 20 -3.01 -15.94 2.19
CA GLY A 20 -1.98 -15.15 2.83
C GLY A 20 -2.62 -14.12 3.77
N PRO A 21 -1.93 -13.70 4.84
CA PRO A 21 -2.47 -12.71 5.76
C PRO A 21 -2.75 -11.40 5.03
N VAL A 22 -4.03 -11.02 4.97
CA VAL A 22 -4.45 -9.68 4.55
C VAL A 22 -4.17 -8.76 5.73
N ALA A 23 -3.11 -7.95 5.62
CA ALA A 23 -2.85 -6.90 6.59
C ALA A 23 -4.01 -5.89 6.50
N VAL A 24 -4.85 -5.85 7.54
CA VAL A 24 -5.97 -4.90 7.63
C VAL A 24 -5.37 -3.57 8.08
N ALA A 25 -5.18 -2.64 7.14
CA ALA A 25 -4.77 -1.28 7.46
C ALA A 25 -5.87 -0.58 8.26
N ALA A 26 -5.50 0.07 9.37
CA ALA A 26 -6.44 0.80 10.22
C ALA A 26 -6.94 2.09 9.53
N PRO A 27 -8.11 2.62 9.90
CA PRO A 27 -8.58 3.90 9.41
C PRO A 27 -7.73 5.06 9.95
N ALA A 28 -7.28 5.94 9.04
CA ALA A 28 -6.42 7.08 9.35
C ALA A 28 -7.03 8.03 10.38
N ALA A 29 -6.56 7.94 11.63
CA ALA A 29 -6.75 9.00 12.60
C ALA A 29 -6.05 10.27 12.08
N ALA A 30 -6.80 11.34 11.85
CA ALA A 30 -6.24 12.65 11.52
C ALA A 30 -5.42 13.15 12.72
N GLY A 31 -4.12 12.86 12.72
CA GLY A 31 -3.18 13.50 13.64
C GLY A 31 -2.91 14.93 13.20
N PRO A 32 -2.49 15.83 14.09
CA PRO A 32 -2.01 17.15 13.68
C PRO A 32 -0.86 16.95 12.67
N GLY A 33 -1.07 17.32 11.41
CA GLY A 33 0.02 17.33 10.42
C GLY A 33 -0.28 16.84 9.01
N CYS A 34 -1.45 16.25 8.74
CA CYS A 34 -1.82 15.89 7.36
C CYS A 34 -3.17 16.47 6.92
N PRO A 35 -3.19 17.51 6.07
CA PRO A 35 -4.44 18.10 5.60
C PRO A 35 -5.21 17.12 4.69
N PRO A 36 -6.53 17.26 4.58
CA PRO A 36 -7.30 16.52 3.59
C PRO A 36 -6.81 16.87 2.18
N GLY A 37 -6.79 15.90 1.27
CA GLY A 37 -6.27 16.09 -0.08
C GLY A 37 -4.75 15.99 -0.21
N ALA A 38 -4.03 15.63 0.86
CA ALA A 38 -2.58 15.45 0.83
C ALA A 38 -2.15 14.04 1.23
N PHE A 39 -0.97 13.63 0.78
CA PHE A 39 -0.24 12.54 1.43
C PHE A 39 0.75 13.12 2.43
N CYS A 40 1.06 12.35 3.46
CA CYS A 40 2.09 12.73 4.43
C CYS A 40 2.94 11.51 4.79
N VAL A 41 4.23 11.76 4.93
CA VAL A 41 5.26 10.79 5.25
C VAL A 41 6.05 11.30 6.44
N TRP A 42 6.31 10.45 7.41
CA TRP A 42 7.03 10.79 8.63
C TRP A 42 8.34 10.03 8.72
N ALA A 43 9.36 10.70 9.24
CA ALA A 43 10.71 10.16 9.41
C ALA A 43 10.76 8.95 10.36
N GLU A 44 9.81 8.84 11.29
CA GLU A 44 9.76 7.78 12.30
C GLU A 44 8.45 6.97 12.22
N PRO A 45 8.39 5.78 12.84
CA PRO A 45 7.16 5.00 12.94
C PRO A 45 6.08 5.72 13.76
N ASN A 46 4.83 5.30 13.62
CA ASN A 46 3.68 5.86 14.35
C ASN A 46 3.46 7.36 14.12
N PHE A 47 3.85 7.88 12.94
CA PHE A 47 3.61 9.26 12.52
C PHE A 47 4.32 10.31 13.39
N THR A 48 5.56 10.00 13.82
CA THR A 48 6.38 10.92 14.62
C THR A 48 7.58 11.46 13.84
N GLY A 49 8.26 12.44 14.42
CA GLY A 49 9.40 13.10 13.79
C GLY A 49 9.00 14.06 12.66
N LYS A 50 9.95 14.32 11.75
CA LYS A 50 9.77 15.27 10.66
C LYS A 50 8.77 14.73 9.64
N VAL A 51 7.77 15.56 9.30
CA VAL A 51 6.76 15.27 8.29
C VAL A 51 7.13 15.88 6.94
N TYR A 52 6.87 15.12 5.88
CA TYR A 52 6.92 15.52 4.48
C TYR A 52 5.52 15.29 3.92
N GLY A 53 4.89 16.33 3.41
CA GLY A 53 3.57 16.19 2.82
C GLY A 53 3.47 17.00 1.55
N GLY A 54 2.64 16.52 0.63
CA GLY A 54 2.42 17.15 -0.65
C GLY A 54 1.02 16.91 -1.16
N ASP A 55 0.58 17.85 -1.99
CA ASP A 55 -0.53 17.68 -2.91
C ASP A 55 0.14 17.27 -4.22
N ALA A 56 0.02 16.01 -4.62
CA ALA A 56 0.69 15.55 -5.81
C ALA A 56 -0.36 15.02 -6.79
N GLY A 57 -0.37 15.66 -7.96
CA GLY A 57 -1.30 15.40 -9.04
C GLY A 57 -0.66 14.52 -10.11
N GLY A 58 -0.36 13.26 -9.79
CA GLY A 58 0.23 12.32 -10.77
C GLY A 58 1.75 12.36 -10.87
N VAL A 59 2.46 13.07 -10.00
CA VAL A 59 3.91 13.30 -10.13
C VAL A 59 4.72 12.55 -9.08
N CYS A 60 5.86 12.03 -9.50
CA CYS A 60 6.83 11.46 -8.56
C CYS A 60 7.48 12.57 -7.74
N SER A 61 7.38 12.44 -6.41
CA SER A 61 7.99 13.36 -5.45
C SER A 61 9.03 12.64 -4.61
N ASP A 62 10.28 13.12 -4.63
CA ASP A 62 11.33 12.59 -3.77
C ASP A 62 11.13 13.04 -2.32
N VAL A 63 11.32 12.11 -1.39
CA VAL A 63 11.20 12.35 0.05
C VAL A 63 12.60 12.24 0.66
N SER A 64 13.17 13.37 1.08
CA SER A 64 14.52 13.42 1.67
C SER A 64 14.49 13.99 3.10
N PRO A 65 15.13 13.33 4.09
CA PRO A 65 16.02 12.18 3.98
C PRO A 65 15.29 10.83 3.94
N GLY A 66 13.95 10.85 3.85
CA GLY A 66 13.09 9.68 3.78
C GLY A 66 12.15 9.56 4.97
N GLY A 67 11.23 8.58 4.91
CA GLY A 67 10.35 8.28 6.03
C GLY A 67 9.94 6.81 6.10
N VAL A 68 9.28 6.43 7.19
CA VAL A 68 8.95 5.03 7.50
C VAL A 68 7.51 4.85 7.97
N SER A 69 6.73 5.92 8.02
CA SER A 69 5.28 5.86 8.20
C SER A 69 4.59 6.89 7.30
N MET A 70 3.39 6.60 6.83
CA MET A 70 2.69 7.49 5.90
C MET A 70 1.17 7.44 6.05
N LYS A 71 0.51 8.51 5.62
CA LYS A 71 -0.94 8.64 5.55
C LYS A 71 -1.33 9.09 4.16
N ASN A 72 -2.37 8.47 3.63
CA ASN A 72 -3.01 8.90 2.41
C ASN A 72 -4.34 9.58 2.74
N ARG A 73 -4.40 10.92 2.62
CA ARG A 73 -5.65 11.70 2.78
C ARG A 73 -6.19 12.20 1.44
N MET A 74 -5.65 11.69 0.33
CA MET A 74 -6.16 11.97 -1.01
C MET A 74 -7.33 11.04 -1.33
N ASP A 75 -7.98 11.33 -2.45
CA ASP A 75 -9.10 10.56 -3.01
C ASP A 75 -8.64 9.42 -3.94
N HIS A 76 -7.33 9.27 -4.13
CA HIS A 76 -6.71 8.25 -4.97
C HIS A 76 -5.55 7.55 -4.25
N THR A 77 -5.13 6.43 -4.80
CA THR A 77 -4.13 5.54 -4.22
C THR A 77 -2.73 6.14 -4.33
N VAL A 78 -1.96 6.08 -3.25
CA VAL A 78 -0.56 6.54 -3.20
C VAL A 78 0.37 5.34 -3.25
N THR A 79 1.46 5.45 -4.00
CA THR A 79 2.54 4.45 -4.02
C THR A 79 3.83 5.07 -3.49
N ALA A 80 4.31 4.56 -2.36
CA ALA A 80 5.64 4.84 -1.84
C ALA A 80 6.69 3.95 -2.50
N PHE A 81 7.90 4.47 -2.63
CA PHE A 81 9.05 3.84 -3.26
C PHE A 81 10.27 3.85 -2.33
N GLY A 82 11.02 2.75 -2.34
CA GLY A 82 12.25 2.59 -1.56
C GLY A 82 13.43 3.42 -2.06
N PHE A 83 13.38 3.90 -3.31
CA PHE A 83 14.40 4.77 -3.90
C PHE A 83 13.79 6.06 -4.47
N THR A 84 14.65 7.06 -4.65
CA THR A 84 14.33 8.31 -5.35
C THR A 84 13.91 8.04 -6.80
N ASN A 85 13.25 9.01 -7.44
CA ASN A 85 12.68 8.93 -8.78
C ASN A 85 11.59 7.85 -8.92
N CYS A 86 10.97 7.45 -7.81
CA CYS A 86 9.90 6.45 -7.76
C CYS A 86 10.33 5.11 -8.37
N THR A 87 11.44 4.57 -7.85
CA THR A 87 12.00 3.28 -8.27
C THR A 87 12.23 2.36 -7.07
N GLY A 88 12.45 1.07 -7.34
CA GLY A 88 12.74 0.08 -6.30
C GLY A 88 11.51 -0.57 -5.70
N GLU A 89 11.60 -0.90 -4.40
CA GLU A 89 10.52 -1.51 -3.64
C GLU A 89 9.31 -0.58 -3.56
N THR A 90 8.10 -1.14 -3.65
CA THR A 90 6.86 -0.37 -3.67
C THR A 90 5.96 -0.74 -2.51
N PHE A 91 5.26 0.26 -1.99
CA PHE A 91 4.24 0.10 -0.97
C PHE A 91 3.05 0.99 -1.31
N THR A 92 1.91 0.37 -1.55
CA THR A 92 0.71 1.06 -2.00
C THR A 92 -0.24 1.27 -0.82
N LEU A 93 -0.80 2.48 -0.72
CA LEU A 93 -1.71 2.87 0.34
C LEU A 93 -3.00 3.44 -0.26
N GLU A 94 -4.11 2.78 0.00
CA GLU A 94 -5.45 3.17 -0.47
C GLU A 94 -5.90 4.53 0.12
N PRO A 95 -6.85 5.21 -0.55
CA PRO A 95 -7.43 6.46 -0.06
C PRO A 95 -7.96 6.35 1.37
N GLY A 96 -7.57 7.27 2.26
CA GLY A 96 -8.05 7.32 3.64
C GLY A 96 -7.39 6.34 4.60
N PHE A 97 -6.43 5.53 4.14
CA PHE A 97 -5.68 4.61 4.98
C PHE A 97 -4.38 5.21 5.51
N ASP A 98 -3.85 4.58 6.55
CA ASP A 98 -2.57 4.89 7.14
C ASP A 98 -1.68 3.66 7.27
N ALA A 99 -0.37 3.89 7.22
CA ALA A 99 0.66 2.91 7.50
C ALA A 99 1.58 3.47 8.59
N ALA A 100 1.35 3.04 9.83
CA ALA A 100 2.19 3.41 10.98
C ALA A 100 3.64 2.90 10.86
N HIS A 101 3.88 1.90 10.01
CA HIS A 101 5.20 1.42 9.64
C HIS A 101 5.15 0.79 8.24
N VAL A 102 6.12 1.14 7.39
CA VAL A 102 6.36 0.49 6.10
C VAL A 102 7.64 -0.35 6.15
N PRO A 103 7.77 -1.41 5.33
CA PRO A 103 8.88 -2.37 5.44
C PRO A 103 10.24 -1.84 4.97
N PHE A 104 10.27 -0.65 4.35
CA PHE A 104 11.48 -0.01 3.84
C PHE A 104 11.39 1.51 4.03
N GLN A 105 12.51 2.22 3.84
CA GLN A 105 12.52 3.68 3.90
C GLN A 105 11.94 4.28 2.62
N ILE A 106 10.89 5.09 2.75
CA ILE A 106 10.23 5.83 1.69
C ILE A 106 11.15 6.96 1.24
N LEU A 107 11.66 6.87 0.01
CA LEU A 107 12.49 7.89 -0.64
C LEU A 107 11.80 8.54 -1.84
N GLY A 108 10.72 7.94 -2.33
CA GLY A 108 9.88 8.52 -3.38
C GLY A 108 8.40 8.24 -3.13
N VAL A 109 7.53 9.12 -3.59
CA VAL A 109 6.07 8.95 -3.52
C VAL A 109 5.46 9.33 -4.87
N LEU A 110 4.70 8.42 -5.46
CA LEU A 110 3.83 8.67 -6.59
C LEU A 110 2.39 8.70 -6.09
N THR A 111 1.66 9.71 -6.52
CA THR A 111 0.27 9.99 -6.17
C THR A 111 -0.55 9.98 -7.43
#